data_AF-A0A855K4D8-F1
#
_entry.id   AF-A0A855K4D8-F1
#
_cell.length_a   1.000
_cell.length_b   1.000
_cell.length_c   1.000
_cell.angle_alpha   90.00
_cell.angle_beta   90.00
_cell.angle_gamma   90.00
#
_symmetry.space_group_name_H-M   'P 1'
#
loop_
_entity.id
_entity.type
_entity.pdbx_description
1 polymer ?
#
loop_
_entity_poly.entity_id
_entity_poly.type
_entity_poly.pdbx_seq_one_letter_code
_entity_poly.pdbx_strand_id
1 'polypeptide(L)'
;HEEPDPVHSGPVTKETQIIAIYGKGGSGKSFALANLSYMMAQQGKRVLLIGCDPKSDTTSLLFGGKSTPTIIETSSRKKLAGEEIGIEDV
;
A
#
# COMPACT_ATOMS: atom_id res chain seq x y z
N HIS A 1 -9.43 7.01 -18.73
CA HIS A 1 -9.45 7.12 -17.26
C HIS A 1 -10.74 6.48 -16.81
N GLU A 2 -10.64 5.26 -16.28
CA GLU A 2 -11.78 4.52 -15.73
C GLU A 2 -11.88 4.94 -14.25
N GLU A 3 -13.07 5.32 -13.81
CA GLU A 3 -13.30 5.66 -12.41
C GLU A 3 -13.13 4.40 -11.55
N PRO A 4 -12.55 4.51 -10.34
CA PRO A 4 -12.41 3.35 -9.45
C PRO A 4 -13.79 2.80 -9.09
N ASP A 5 -13.88 1.46 -9.00
CA ASP A 5 -15.09 0.78 -8.53
C ASP A 5 -15.56 1.40 -7.20
N PRO A 6 -16.88 1.61 -7.01
CA PRO A 6 -17.41 2.07 -5.75
C PRO A 6 -17.07 1.08 -4.62
N VAL A 7 -16.81 1.63 -3.42
CA VAL A 7 -16.49 0.83 -2.23
C VAL A 7 -17.62 -0.16 -1.97
N HIS A 8 -17.27 -1.44 -1.91
CA HIS A 8 -18.26 -2.49 -1.64
C HIS A 8 -18.75 -2.40 -0.18
N SER A 9 -20.03 -2.06 0.00
CA SER A 9 -20.70 -1.96 1.31
C SER A 9 -21.55 -3.18 1.66
N GLY A 10 -21.54 -4.21 0.80
CA GLY A 10 -22.24 -5.47 1.05
C GLY A 10 -21.54 -6.33 2.12
N PRO A 11 -22.19 -7.42 2.56
CA PRO A 11 -21.58 -8.36 3.49
C PRO A 11 -20.31 -8.96 2.88
N VAL A 12 -19.25 -9.08 3.69
CA VAL A 12 -17.97 -9.66 3.27
C VAL A 12 -18.19 -11.10 2.82
N THR A 13 -18.14 -11.35 1.51
CA THR A 13 -18.42 -12.68 0.94
C THR A 13 -17.18 -13.58 0.87
N LYS A 14 -15.98 -13.04 1.13
CA LYS A 14 -14.70 -13.74 1.00
C LYS A 14 -13.73 -13.28 2.08
N GLU A 15 -13.05 -14.23 2.70
CA GLU A 15 -11.97 -13.93 3.64
C GLU A 15 -10.76 -13.34 2.90
N THR A 16 -10.16 -12.30 3.48
CA THR A 16 -8.96 -11.67 2.92
C THR A 16 -7.73 -12.42 3.42
N GLN A 17 -6.89 -12.89 2.51
CA GLN A 17 -5.62 -13.51 2.88
C GLN A 17 -4.61 -12.42 3.28
N ILE A 18 -4.08 -12.51 4.50
CA ILE A 18 -3.07 -11.58 5.02
C ILE A 18 -1.71 -12.26 5.01
N ILE A 19 -0.72 -11.62 4.41
CA ILE A 19 0.66 -12.10 4.32
C ILE A 19 1.58 -11.04 4.90
N ALA A 20 2.37 -11.41 5.92
CA ALA A 20 3.38 -10.54 6.53
C ALA A 20 4.78 -11.13 6.31
N ILE A 21 5.71 -10.32 5.79
CA ILE A 21 7.10 -10.73 5.51
C ILE A 21 8.04 -10.03 6.48
N TYR A 22 8.75 -10.83 7.29
CA TYR A 22 9.74 -10.36 8.27
C TYR A 22 11.15 -10.79 7.89
N GLY A 23 12.16 -10.14 8.46
CA GLY A 23 13.57 -10.42 8.21
C GLY A 23 14.49 -9.22 8.45
N LYS A 24 15.80 -9.49 8.46
CA LYS A 24 16.84 -8.46 8.69
C LYS A 24 16.80 -7.36 7.62
N GLY A 25 17.34 -6.18 7.94
CA GLY A 25 17.63 -5.16 6.94
C GLY A 25 18.50 -5.74 5.80
N GLY A 26 18.13 -5.45 4.54
CA GLY A 26 18.85 -5.95 3.37
C GLY A 26 18.53 -7.39 2.95
N SER A 27 17.63 -8.11 3.63
CA SER A 27 17.28 -9.50 3.27
C SER A 27 16.34 -9.66 2.07
N GLY A 28 16.05 -8.58 1.32
CA GLY A 28 15.19 -8.62 0.15
C GLY A 28 13.67 -8.61 0.41
N LYS A 29 13.21 -8.24 1.61
CA LYS A 29 11.77 -8.22 1.97
C LYS A 29 10.93 -7.37 1.02
N SER A 30 11.32 -6.12 0.81
CA SER A 30 10.64 -5.19 -0.11
C SER A 30 10.60 -5.73 -1.53
N PHE A 31 11.68 -6.35 -1.98
CA PHE A 31 11.77 -6.97 -3.30
C PHE A 31 10.80 -8.15 -3.45
N ALA A 32 10.74 -9.04 -2.46
CA ALA A 32 9.81 -10.16 -2.45
C ALA A 32 8.35 -9.69 -2.41
N LEU A 33 8.03 -8.73 -1.55
CA LEU A 33 6.66 -8.22 -1.38
C LEU A 33 6.15 -7.53 -2.65
N ALA A 34 6.98 -6.70 -3.28
CA ALA A 34 6.63 -6.02 -4.53
C ALA A 34 6.33 -7.03 -5.66
N ASN A 35 7.24 -7.99 -5.89
CA ASN A 35 7.06 -8.98 -6.97
C ASN A 35 5.89 -9.94 -6.69
N LEU A 36 5.70 -10.37 -5.44
CA LEU A 36 4.55 -11.18 -5.05
C LEU A 36 3.23 -10.44 -5.32
N SER A 37 3.15 -9.18 -4.90
CA SER A 37 1.97 -8.34 -5.12
C SER A 37 1.67 -8.14 -6.61
N TYR A 38 2.72 -7.88 -7.41
CA TYR A 38 2.62 -7.76 -8.86
C TYR A 38 2.08 -9.05 -9.50
N MET A 39 2.63 -10.21 -9.14
CA MET A 39 2.15 -11.49 -9.66
C MET A 39 0.70 -11.79 -9.27
N MET A 40 0.31 -11.53 -8.02
CA MET A 40 -1.06 -11.71 -7.58
C MET A 40 -2.03 -10.80 -8.35
N ALA A 41 -1.64 -9.55 -8.61
CA ALA A 41 -2.41 -8.63 -9.44
C ALA A 41 -2.54 -9.14 -10.89
N GLN A 42 -1.46 -9.65 -11.50
CA GLN A 42 -1.51 -10.26 -12.83
C GLN A 42 -2.44 -11.48 -12.91
N GLN A 43 -2.66 -12.18 -11.79
CA GLN A 43 -3.62 -13.29 -11.67
C GLN A 43 -5.07 -12.81 -11.41
N GLY A 44 -5.34 -11.51 -11.54
CA GLY A 44 -6.66 -10.92 -11.33
C GLY A 44 -7.08 -10.82 -9.86
N LYS A 45 -6.13 -10.91 -8.91
CA LYS A 45 -6.43 -10.70 -7.49
C LYS A 45 -6.44 -9.20 -7.18
N ARG A 46 -7.34 -8.79 -6.30
CA ARG A 46 -7.28 -7.47 -5.66
C ARG A 46 -6.20 -7.53 -4.56
N VAL A 47 -5.19 -6.68 -4.64
CA VAL A 47 -4.02 -6.70 -3.75
C VAL A 47 -3.85 -5.33 -3.10
N LEU A 48 -3.68 -5.34 -1.77
CA LEU A 48 -3.26 -4.17 -1.00
C LEU A 48 -1.86 -4.44 -0.46
N LEU A 49 -0.89 -3.64 -0.88
CA LEU A 49 0.48 -3.69 -0.38
C LEU A 49 0.68 -2.59 0.66
N ILE A 50 1.04 -2.97 1.88
CA ILE A 50 1.35 -2.04 2.98
C ILE A 50 2.85 -2.12 3.28
N GLY A 51 3.56 -1.01 3.08
CA GLY A 51 4.96 -0.87 3.47
C GLY A 51 5.08 -0.48 4.94
N CYS A 52 5.72 -1.30 5.75
CA CYS A 52 5.93 -1.05 7.19
C CYS A 52 7.41 -0.78 7.56
N ASP A 53 8.29 -0.60 6.58
CA ASP A 53 9.71 -0.34 6.81
C ASP A 53 9.97 1.18 6.94
N PRO A 54 10.71 1.65 7.96
CA PRO A 54 11.05 3.07 8.10
C PRO A 54 11.84 3.64 6.91
N LYS A 55 12.46 2.79 6.08
CA LYS A 55 13.13 3.21 4.83
C LYS A 55 12.16 3.70 3.75
N SER A 56 10.87 3.36 3.87
CA SER A 56 9.79 3.86 2.99
C SER A 56 9.99 3.63 1.49
N ASP A 57 10.74 2.60 1.08
CA ASP A 57 11.07 2.32 -0.33
C ASP A 57 10.36 1.08 -0.90
N THR A 58 9.50 0.42 -0.12
CA THR A 58 8.84 -0.83 -0.50
C THR A 58 8.00 -0.70 -1.78
N THR A 59 7.28 0.42 -1.94
CA THR A 59 6.41 0.67 -3.09
C THR A 59 7.17 1.22 -4.29
N SER A 60 8.37 1.78 -4.11
CA SER A 60 9.15 2.41 -5.18
C SER A 60 9.46 1.44 -6.33
N LEU A 61 9.63 0.15 -6.04
CA LEU A 61 9.83 -0.89 -7.07
C LEU A 61 8.62 -1.05 -8.00
N LEU A 62 7.40 -0.85 -7.49
CA LEU A 62 6.17 -0.97 -8.28
C LEU A 62 5.86 0.28 -9.09
N PHE A 63 6.29 1.45 -8.61
CA PHE A 63 5.96 2.75 -9.22
C PHE A 63 7.12 3.36 -10.01
N GLY A 64 8.00 2.52 -10.56
CA GLY A 64 9.09 2.97 -11.44
C GLY A 64 10.10 3.89 -10.74
N GLY A 65 10.41 3.60 -9.47
CA GLY A 65 11.33 4.38 -8.64
C GLY A 65 10.71 5.58 -7.94
N LYS A 66 9.40 5.85 -8.11
CA LYS A 66 8.71 6.93 -7.43
C LYS A 66 8.32 6.51 -6.01
N SER A 67 8.71 7.29 -5.02
CA SER A 67 8.21 7.12 -3.66
C SER A 67 6.77 7.61 -3.57
N THR A 68 5.90 6.81 -3.00
CA THR A 68 4.56 7.24 -2.58
C THR A 68 4.69 8.02 -1.27
N PRO A 69 3.87 9.07 -1.04
CA PRO A 69 3.79 9.71 0.27
C PRO A 69 3.46 8.67 1.35
N THR A 70 4.10 8.77 2.50
CA THR A 70 3.75 7.90 3.63
C THR A 70 2.52 8.42 4.37
N ILE A 71 1.83 7.53 5.08
CA ILE A 71 0.71 7.91 5.96
C ILE A 71 1.16 9.00 6.95
N ILE A 72 2.37 8.86 7.52
CA ILE A 72 2.92 9.80 8.49
C ILE A 72 3.21 11.15 7.84
N GLU A 73 3.78 11.16 6.63
CA GLU A 73 4.08 12.39 5.89
C GLU A 73 2.79 13.14 5.51
N THR A 74 1.81 12.44 4.95
CA THR A 74 0.52 13.03 4.57
C THR A 74 -0.22 13.57 5.79
N SER A 75 -0.30 12.78 6.87
CA SER A 75 -0.93 13.19 8.13
C SER A 75 -0.26 14.43 8.73
N SER A 76 1.08 14.46 8.77
CA SER A 76 1.83 15.59 9.32
C SER A 76 1.55 16.86 8.51
N ARG A 77 1.60 16.77 7.18
CA ARG A 77 1.38 17.90 6.28
C ARG A 77 -0.01 18.52 6.43
N LYS A 78 -1.07 17.70 6.44
CA LYS A 78 -2.45 18.18 6.59
C LYS A 78 -2.67 18.83 7.97
N LYS A 79 -2.14 18.21 9.03
CA LYS A 79 -2.20 18.78 10.38
C LYS A 79 -1.52 20.14 10.48
N LEU A 80 -0.36 20.31 9.85
CA LEU A 80 0.36 21.60 9.77
C LEU A 80 -0.41 22.66 8.99
N ALA A 81 -1.20 22.26 7.99
CA ALA A 81 -2.08 23.13 7.22
C ALA A 81 -3.40 23.48 7.96
N GLY A 82 -3.66 22.88 9.13
CA GLY A 82 -4.92 23.06 9.86
C GLY A 82 -6.11 22.34 9.21
N GLU A 83 -5.84 21.35 8.36
CA GLU A 83 -6.87 20.55 7.68
C GLU A 83 -7.23 19.31 8.51
N GLU A 84 -8.50 18.91 8.46
CA GLU A 84 -8.96 17.64 8.99
C GLU A 84 -8.39 16.47 8.16
N ILE A 85 -8.11 15.36 8.84
CA ILE A 85 -7.54 14.15 8.23
C ILE A 85 -8.64 13.09 8.12
N GLY A 86 -8.94 12.70 6.89
CA GLY A 86 -9.86 11.62 6.55
C GLY A 86 -9.13 10.35 6.13
N ILE A 87 -9.90 9.29 5.88
CA ILE A 87 -9.36 8.02 5.34
C ILE A 87 -9.00 8.19 3.87
N GLU A 88 -9.75 9.02 3.16
CA GLU A 88 -9.56 9.36 1.74
C GLU A 88 -8.24 10.09 1.43
N ASP A 89 -7.56 10.58 2.47
CA ASP A 89 -6.26 11.25 2.33
C ASP A 89 -5.09 10.27 2.19
N VAL A 90 -5.32 8.98 2.45
CA VAL A 90 -4.28 7.95 2.61
C VAL A 90 -4.42 6.86 1.57
#